data_AF-A0A377E522-F1
#
_entry.id   AF-A0A377E522-F1
#
_cell.length_a   1.000
_cell.length_b   1.000
_cell.length_c   1.000
_cell.angle_alpha   90.00
_cell.angle_beta   90.00
_cell.angle_gamma   90.00
#
_symmetry.space_group_name_H-M   'P 1'
#
loop_
_entity.id
_entity.type
_entity.pdbx_description
1 polymer ?
#
loop_
_entity_poly.entity_id
_entity_poly.type
_entity_poly.pdbx_seq_one_letter_code
_entity_poly.pdbx_strand_id
1 'polypeptide(L)' 'MVHYESSSVFDDCCGITYNQAVQALRSNDWDLWQAEVAIRSNKM' A
#
# COMPACT_ATOMS: atom_id res chain seq x y z
N MET A 1 -13.02 -3.34 11.56
CA MET A 1 -11.86 -2.61 12.11
C MET A 1 -10.62 -3.07 11.37
N VAL A 2 -10.40 -2.58 10.14
CA VAL A 2 -9.32 -3.06 9.25
C VAL A 2 -8.57 -1.90 8.59
N HIS A 3 -9.18 -0.71 8.54
CA HIS A 3 -8.59 0.49 7.94
C HIS A 3 -7.35 1.04 8.67
N TYR A 4 -7.23 0.82 9.98
CA TYR A 4 -6.08 1.31 10.75
C TYR A 4 -4.83 0.43 10.56
N GLU A 5 -4.98 -0.88 10.42
CA GLU A 5 -3.84 -1.78 10.30
C GLU A 5 -3.18 -1.71 8.93
N SER A 6 -3.98 -1.62 7.86
CA SER A 6 -3.45 -1.45 6.50
C SER A 6 -2.65 -0.16 6.37
N SER A 7 -3.12 0.93 6.99
CA SER A 7 -2.45 2.24 6.91
C SER A 7 -1.09 2.23 7.61
N SER A 8 -0.97 1.52 8.74
CA SER A 8 0.29 1.43 9.49
C SER A 8 1.36 0.58 8.79
N VAL A 9 0.95 -0.46 8.04
CA VAL A 9 1.90 -1.31 7.29
C VAL A 9 2.53 -0.53 6.14
N PHE A 10 1.77 0.29 5.42
CA PHE A 10 2.33 1.03 4.27
C PHE A 10 3.10 2.30 4.67
N ASP A 11 2.70 2.97 5.76
CA ASP A 11 3.42 4.15 6.26
C ASP A 11 4.82 3.79 6.78
N ASP A 12 4.93 2.70 7.55
CA ASP A 12 6.21 2.25 8.12
C ASP A 12 7.09 1.50 7.11
N CYS A 13 6.50 0.68 6.23
CA CYS A 13 7.27 -0.18 5.32
C CYS A 13 7.66 0.51 3.99
N CYS A 14 6.94 1.56 3.58
CA CYS A 14 7.14 2.19 2.27
C CYS A 14 7.16 3.74 2.31
N GLY A 15 6.86 4.39 3.43
CA GLY A 15 6.87 5.86 3.53
C GLY A 15 5.89 6.55 2.59
N ILE A 16 4.81 5.87 2.21
CA ILE A 16 3.82 6.37 1.26
C ILE A 16 2.56 6.85 1.98
N THR A 17 1.90 7.85 1.40
CA THR A 17 0.63 8.37 1.92
C THR A 17 -0.50 7.37 1.75
N TYR A 18 -1.54 7.45 2.60
CA TYR A 18 -2.75 6.62 2.49
C TYR A 18 -3.35 6.62 1.07
N ASN A 19 -3.36 7.75 0.39
CA ASN A 19 -3.88 7.85 -0.98
C ASN A 19 -3.06 7.02 -1.98
N GLN A 20 -1.74 7.00 -1.84
CA GLN A 20 -0.86 6.17 -2.68
C GLN A 20 -1.09 4.67 -2.38
N ALA A 21 -1.28 4.31 -1.11
CA ALA A 21 -1.57 2.93 -0.71
C ALA A 21 -2.91 2.45 -1.30
N VAL A 22 -3.96 3.29 -1.22
CA VAL A 22 -5.27 2.99 -1.81
C VAL A 22 -5.20 2.89 -3.33
N GLN A 23 -4.42 3.74 -4.00
CA GLN A 23 -4.23 3.63 -5.44
C GLN A 23 -3.49 2.34 -5.83
N ALA A 24 -2.45 1.96 -5.09
CA ALA A 24 -1.73 0.71 -5.32
C ALA A 24 -2.64 -0.50 -5.11
N LEU A 25 -3.45 -0.51 -4.04
CA LEU A 25 -4.44 -1.55 -3.80
C LEU A 25 -5.45 -1.64 -4.92
N ARG A 26 -6.02 -0.50 -5.34
CA ARG A 26 -7.01 -0.48 -6.43
C ARG A 26 -6.43 -0.96 -7.76
N SER A 27 -5.15 -0.70 -8.00
CA SER A 27 -4.45 -1.15 -9.22
C SER A 27 -4.05 -2.63 -9.19
N ASN A 28 -4.08 -3.27 -8.02
CA ASN A 28 -3.70 -4.67 -7.81
C ASN A 28 -4.88 -5.50 -7.23
N ASP A 29 -6.12 -5.17 -7.60
CA ASP A 29 -7.33 -5.90 -7.19
C ASP A 29 -7.50 -6.06 -5.66
N TRP A 30 -7.03 -5.08 -4.89
CA TRP A 30 -7.00 -5.08 -3.42
C TRP A 30 -6.13 -6.18 -2.80
N ASP A 31 -5.25 -6.80 -3.59
CA ASP A 31 -4.26 -7.72 -3.09
C ASP A 31 -3.15 -6.95 -2.34
N LEU A 32 -3.08 -7.18 -1.02
CA LEU A 32 -2.15 -6.48 -0.14
C LEU A 32 -0.68 -6.78 -0.48
N TRP A 33 -0.37 -8.03 -0.85
CA TRP A 33 0.99 -8.44 -1.17
C TRP A 33 1.45 -7.81 -2.49
N GLN A 34 0.64 -7.90 -3.54
CA GLN A 34 0.93 -7.32 -4.84
C GLN A 34 1.00 -5.79 -4.76
N ALA A 35 0.12 -5.16 -3.99
CA ALA A 35 0.20 -3.73 -3.73
C ALA A 35 1.52 -3.35 -3.04
N GLU A 36 1.94 -4.09 -2.00
CA GLU A 36 3.23 -3.86 -1.33
C GLU A 36 4.41 -4.03 -2.28
N VAL A 37 4.44 -5.11 -3.06
CA VAL A 37 5.49 -5.35 -4.06
C VAL A 37 5.49 -4.25 -5.12
N ALA A 38 4.32 -3.84 -5.61
CA ALA A 38 4.20 -2.76 -6.58
C ALA A 38 4.73 -1.43 -6.03
N ILE A 39 4.40 -1.09 -4.78
CA ILE A 39 4.92 0.12 -4.11
C ILE A 39 6.44 0.03 -3.93
N ARG A 40 6.97 -1.13 -3.51
CA ARG A 40 8.42 -1.35 -3.33
C ARG A 40 9.21 -1.36 -4.64
N SER A 41 8.64 -1.93 -5.70
CA SER A 41 9.28 -2.02 -7.01
C SER A 41 9.19 -0.71 -7.78
N ASN A 42 8.12 0.05 -7.61
CA ASN A 42 7.91 1.32 -8.28
C ASN A 42 8.56 2.47 -7.50
N LYS A 43 9.84 2.30 -7.13
CA LYS A 43 10.69 3.37 -6.58
C LYS A 43 10.68 4.58 -7.53
N MET A 44 9.73 5.47 -7.30
CA MET A 44 10.07 6.85 -6.95
C MET A 44 10.79 6.87 -5.61
#